data_AF-A0A6A6HDJ2-F1
#
_entry.id   AF-A0A6A6HDJ2-F1
#
_cell.length_a   1.000
_cell.length_b   1.000
_cell.length_c   1.000
_cell.angle_alpha   90.00
_cell.angle_beta   90.00
_cell.angle_gamma   90.00
#
_symmetry.space_group_name_H-M   'P 1'
#
loop_
_entity.id
_entity.type
_entity.pdbx_description
1 polymer ?
#
loop_
_entity_poly.entity_id
_entity_poly.type
_entity_poly.pdbx_seq_one_letter_code
_entity_poly.pdbx_strand_id
1 'polypeptide(L)'
;MPTYPILVRTDSQFIRPLEEKEKFLKAIIYTPKLDRIHRYLWLAGLPKAARPLHRQRLLGRELVITENTDEHLVWHESRIFLRPLPDFLLNYNYWRETICPDKKLHRSSCGLLLSYAWLVSYESDLKIAKEIGLLPSGIDWLNWTTFLKDFLSHIDIDTLEQVDRRYRYGELRLNRLNSLYRVIPAVFSISNLIRGGGFMSSSTWQSSLFRRNFAWLLTVLVYLTVILSALQVGLATDLLKESSSSC
;
A
#
# COMPACT_ATOMS: atom_id res chain seq x y z
N MET A 1 20.26 -22.93 2.32
CA MET A 1 18.84 -22.95 2.76
C MET A 1 18.43 -21.51 3.05
N PRO A 2 17.21 -21.07 2.69
CA PRO A 2 16.77 -19.72 3.02
C PRO A 2 16.76 -19.53 4.54
N THR A 3 17.37 -18.45 5.01
CA THR A 3 17.44 -18.10 6.43
C THR A 3 16.13 -17.42 6.81
N TYR A 4 15.37 -18.00 7.74
CA TYR A 4 14.13 -17.41 8.22
C TYR A 4 14.35 -16.68 9.54
N PRO A 5 13.63 -15.55 9.78
CA PRO A 5 13.60 -14.95 11.10
C PRO A 5 13.00 -15.92 12.13
N ILE A 6 13.41 -15.79 13.39
CA ILE A 6 12.95 -16.69 14.47
C ILE A 6 11.48 -16.45 14.81
N LEU A 7 11.07 -15.18 14.84
CA LEU A 7 9.73 -14.74 15.21
C LEU A 7 9.34 -13.54 14.38
N VAL A 8 8.14 -13.57 13.80
CA VAL A 8 7.59 -12.45 13.03
C VAL A 8 6.25 -12.05 13.61
N ARG A 9 6.06 -10.74 13.77
CA ARG A 9 4.79 -10.16 14.18
C ARG A 9 3.97 -9.78 12.96
N THR A 10 2.78 -10.34 12.85
CA THR A 10 1.75 -9.93 11.89
C THR A 10 0.72 -9.06 12.61
N ASP A 11 -0.19 -8.42 11.87
CA ASP A 11 -1.24 -7.55 12.42
C ASP A 11 -2.07 -8.20 13.55
N SER A 12 -2.23 -9.52 13.54
CA SER A 12 -3.06 -10.26 14.48
C SER A 12 -2.32 -11.22 15.42
N GLN A 13 -1.14 -11.72 15.05
CA GLN A 13 -0.49 -12.85 15.73
C GLN A 13 1.04 -12.84 15.53
N PHE A 14 1.75 -13.56 16.39
CA PHE A 14 3.15 -13.92 16.17
C PHE A 14 3.23 -15.25 15.41
N ILE A 15 4.12 -15.33 14.42
CA ILE A 15 4.36 -16.51 13.60
C ILE A 15 5.80 -16.94 13.81
N ARG A 16 6.02 -18.24 14.01
CA ARG A 16 7.36 -18.87 14.02
C ARG A 16 7.61 -19.53 12.67
N PRO A 17 8.43 -18.95 11.77
CA PRO A 17 8.53 -19.41 10.38
C PRO A 17 9.01 -20.85 10.20
N LEU A 18 9.87 -21.34 11.11
CA LEU A 18 10.36 -22.71 11.09
C LEU A 18 9.27 -23.74 11.42
N GLU A 19 8.33 -23.38 12.30
CA GLU A 19 7.21 -24.24 12.70
C GLU A 19 6.01 -24.06 11.75
N GLU A 20 5.79 -22.83 11.27
CA GLU A 20 4.59 -22.42 10.52
C GLU A 20 4.93 -21.84 9.13
N LYS A 21 5.72 -22.59 8.35
CA LYS A 21 6.25 -22.16 7.04
C LYS A 21 5.16 -21.63 6.10
N GLU A 22 4.03 -22.32 5.98
CA GLU A 22 2.95 -21.88 5.08
C GLU A 22 2.33 -20.53 5.48
N LYS A 23 2.06 -20.34 6.78
CA LYS A 23 1.47 -19.08 7.27
C LYS A 23 2.44 -17.92 7.05
N PHE A 24 3.74 -18.17 7.28
CA PHE A 24 4.79 -17.22 7.03
C PHE A 24 4.88 -16.83 5.54
N LEU A 25 4.85 -17.81 4.63
CA LEU A 25 4.88 -17.53 3.19
C LEU A 25 3.68 -16.72 2.73
N LYS A 26 2.49 -17.07 3.21
CA LYS A 26 1.26 -16.31 2.92
C LYS A 26 1.38 -14.88 3.43
N ALA A 27 1.96 -14.65 4.60
CA ALA A 27 2.16 -13.30 5.14
C ALA A 27 3.17 -12.47 4.32
N ILE A 28 4.21 -13.10 3.75
CA ILE A 28 5.25 -12.42 2.98
C ILE A 28 4.88 -12.22 1.50
N ILE A 29 4.06 -13.08 0.93
CA ILE A 29 3.78 -13.04 -0.51
C ILE A 29 2.40 -12.43 -0.80
N TYR A 30 1.39 -12.65 0.04
CA TYR A 30 0.04 -12.18 -0.23
C TYR A 30 -0.19 -10.73 0.19
N THR A 31 -1.13 -10.09 -0.50
CA THR A 31 -1.57 -8.71 -0.25
C THR A 31 -3.04 -8.66 0.12
N PRO A 32 -3.45 -9.26 1.26
CA PRO A 32 -4.85 -9.43 1.61
C PRO A 32 -5.60 -8.10 1.74
N LYS A 33 -4.94 -7.01 2.17
CA LYS A 33 -5.61 -5.71 2.27
C LYS A 33 -5.90 -5.14 0.88
N LEU A 34 -4.99 -5.29 -0.07
CA LEU A 34 -5.19 -4.76 -1.42
C LEU A 34 -6.13 -5.62 -2.25
N ASP A 35 -6.11 -6.94 -2.06
CA ASP A 35 -7.03 -7.88 -2.71
C ASP A 35 -8.49 -7.52 -2.41
N ARG A 36 -8.80 -7.16 -1.16
CA ARG A 36 -10.15 -6.76 -0.72
C ARG A 36 -10.70 -5.53 -1.44
N ILE A 37 -9.84 -4.55 -1.73
CA ILE A 37 -10.23 -3.31 -2.42
C ILE A 37 -9.83 -3.33 -3.90
N HIS A 38 -9.48 -4.48 -4.46
CA HIS A 38 -8.90 -4.56 -5.79
C HIS A 38 -9.74 -3.86 -6.85
N ARG A 39 -11.08 -4.01 -6.80
CA ARG A 39 -12.04 -3.37 -7.72
C ARG A 39 -11.94 -1.83 -7.74
N TYR A 40 -11.41 -1.25 -6.67
CA TYR A 40 -11.33 0.19 -6.45
C TYR A 40 -9.89 0.73 -6.49
N LEU A 41 -8.88 -0.13 -6.72
CA LEU A 41 -7.47 0.29 -6.74
C LEU A 41 -7.15 1.35 -7.80
N TRP A 42 -7.94 1.41 -8.88
CA TRP A 42 -7.83 2.46 -9.90
C TRP A 42 -8.01 3.89 -9.33
N LEU A 43 -8.72 4.04 -8.20
CA LEU A 43 -8.85 5.31 -7.48
C LEU A 43 -7.57 5.69 -6.71
N ALA A 44 -6.72 4.71 -6.42
CA ALA A 44 -5.47 4.89 -5.69
C ALA A 44 -4.22 4.96 -6.58
N GLY A 45 -4.26 4.35 -7.76
CA GLY A 45 -3.18 4.40 -8.75
C GLY A 45 -3.65 3.97 -10.13
N LEU A 46 -2.93 4.38 -11.16
CA LEU A 46 -3.20 3.93 -12.53
C LEU A 46 -2.65 2.51 -12.73
N PRO A 47 -3.28 1.67 -13.56
CA PRO A 47 -2.79 0.33 -13.89
C PRO A 47 -1.58 0.43 -14.83
N LYS A 48 -0.42 0.75 -14.25
CA LYS A 48 0.84 0.90 -14.96
C LYS A 48 2.00 0.37 -14.12
N ALA A 49 3.07 -0.02 -14.79
CA ALA A 49 4.33 -0.40 -14.16
C ALA A 49 4.85 0.70 -13.20
N ALA A 50 5.53 0.26 -12.14
CA ALA A 50 6.21 1.16 -11.24
C ALA A 50 7.36 1.89 -11.96
N ARG A 51 7.70 3.11 -11.52
CA ARG A 51 8.88 3.77 -12.07
C ARG A 51 10.16 3.20 -11.47
N PRO A 52 11.27 3.17 -12.23
CA PRO A 52 12.56 2.69 -11.72
C PRO A 52 13.10 3.54 -10.56
N LEU A 53 14.01 2.98 -9.76
CA LEU A 53 14.51 3.56 -8.51
C LEU A 53 15.19 4.93 -8.70
N HIS A 54 16.01 5.11 -9.73
CA HIS A 54 16.63 6.40 -10.05
C HIS A 54 15.56 7.47 -10.33
N ARG A 55 14.44 7.07 -10.97
CA ARG A 55 13.33 7.99 -11.23
C ARG A 55 12.55 8.30 -9.95
N GLN A 56 12.45 7.36 -9.02
CA GLN A 56 11.89 7.63 -7.68
C GLN A 56 12.74 8.70 -6.95
N ARG A 57 14.06 8.56 -6.94
CA ARG A 57 14.98 9.57 -6.37
C ARG A 57 14.82 10.93 -7.06
N LEU A 58 14.72 10.95 -8.39
CA LEU A 58 14.53 12.18 -9.16
C LEU A 58 13.18 12.87 -8.86
N LEU A 59 12.16 12.13 -8.43
CA LEU A 59 10.89 12.68 -7.95
C LEU A 59 10.97 13.20 -6.50
N GLY A 60 12.16 13.19 -5.88
CA GLY A 60 12.36 13.57 -4.49
C GLY A 60 11.79 12.57 -3.49
N ARG A 61 11.59 11.31 -3.91
CA ARG A 61 11.09 10.26 -3.01
C ARG A 61 12.23 9.60 -2.23
N GLU A 62 12.10 9.60 -0.92
CA GLU A 62 12.84 8.75 0.00
C GLU A 62 12.37 7.30 -0.18
N LEU A 63 13.34 6.38 -0.32
CA LEU A 63 13.10 4.95 -0.50
C LEU A 63 13.12 4.30 0.88
N VAL A 64 11.94 3.91 1.39
CA VAL A 64 11.79 3.39 2.76
C VAL A 64 11.54 1.90 2.71
N ILE A 65 12.28 1.12 3.49
CA ILE A 65 12.11 -0.33 3.59
C ILE A 65 10.90 -0.68 4.48
N THR A 66 10.10 -1.64 4.04
CA THR A 66 8.99 -2.25 4.78
C THR A 66 9.02 -3.77 4.66
N GLU A 67 8.69 -4.48 5.74
CA GLU A 67 8.50 -5.94 5.73
C GLU A 67 7.04 -6.35 5.51
N ASN A 68 6.14 -5.39 5.27
CA ASN A 68 4.75 -5.67 4.96
C ASN A 68 4.51 -5.60 3.45
N THR A 69 4.03 -6.69 2.86
CA THR A 69 3.83 -6.80 1.41
C THR A 69 2.68 -5.95 0.92
N ASP A 70 1.67 -5.69 1.76
CA ASP A 70 0.60 -4.76 1.41
C ASP A 70 1.14 -3.32 1.21
N GLU A 71 2.24 -2.96 1.86
CA GLU A 71 2.83 -1.62 1.78
C GLU A 71 3.75 -1.45 0.56
N HIS A 72 4.12 -2.56 -0.09
CA HIS A 72 5.01 -2.53 -1.24
C HIS A 72 4.44 -1.68 -2.39
N LEU A 73 5.26 -0.76 -2.90
CA LEU A 73 4.92 0.25 -3.92
C LEU A 73 3.82 1.25 -3.51
N VAL A 74 3.49 1.32 -2.23
CA VAL A 74 2.64 2.38 -1.70
C VAL A 74 3.52 3.61 -1.45
N TRP A 75 3.03 4.79 -1.80
CA TRP A 75 3.75 6.04 -1.58
C TRP A 75 2.87 7.09 -0.91
N HIS A 76 3.51 7.95 -0.13
CA HIS A 76 2.90 9.05 0.60
C HIS A 76 3.86 10.23 0.63
N GLU A 77 3.39 11.42 0.23
CA GLU A 77 4.20 12.63 0.15
C GLU A 77 5.51 12.38 -0.63
N SER A 78 6.66 12.53 0.01
CA SER A 78 8.00 12.33 -0.53
C SER A 78 8.58 10.96 -0.17
N ARG A 79 7.77 9.93 0.08
CA ARG A 79 8.24 8.59 0.48
C ARG A 79 7.55 7.50 -0.33
N ILE A 80 8.31 6.46 -0.67
CA ILE A 80 7.79 5.22 -1.24
C ILE A 80 8.27 4.04 -0.41
N PHE A 81 7.34 3.14 -0.07
CA PHE A 81 7.62 1.95 0.72
C PHE A 81 7.95 0.78 -0.21
N LEU A 82 9.10 0.17 0.03
CA LEU A 82 9.64 -0.92 -0.76
C LEU A 82 9.95 -2.11 0.14
N ARG A 83 9.67 -3.30 -0.35
CA ARG A 83 9.91 -4.55 0.37
C ARG A 83 11.24 -5.08 -0.13
N PRO A 84 12.16 -5.56 0.73
CA PRO A 84 13.35 -6.26 0.28
C PRO A 84 12.96 -7.55 -0.47
N LEU A 85 13.70 -7.87 -1.53
CA LEU A 85 13.46 -9.09 -2.29
C LEU A 85 13.77 -10.30 -1.42
N PRO A 86 12.80 -11.19 -1.15
CA PRO A 86 13.08 -12.41 -0.40
C PRO A 86 14.01 -13.34 -1.20
N ASP A 87 15.13 -13.75 -0.60
CA ASP A 87 16.16 -14.59 -1.24
C ASP A 87 15.61 -15.88 -1.85
N PHE A 88 14.57 -16.47 -1.24
CA PHE A 88 13.96 -17.69 -1.75
C PHE A 88 13.32 -17.52 -3.14
N LEU A 89 12.97 -16.29 -3.55
CA LEU A 89 12.48 -16.01 -4.90
C LEU A 89 13.56 -16.07 -5.97
N LEU A 90 14.84 -16.03 -5.58
CA LEU A 90 15.98 -16.21 -6.47
C LEU A 90 16.44 -17.68 -6.56
N ASN A 91 15.79 -18.59 -5.83
CA ASN A 91 16.17 -20.00 -5.77
C ASN A 91 15.23 -20.87 -6.61
N TYR A 92 15.75 -21.43 -7.70
CA TYR A 92 14.99 -22.29 -8.61
C TYR A 92 14.34 -23.51 -7.93
N ASN A 93 15.07 -24.20 -7.04
CA ASN A 93 14.54 -25.36 -6.34
C ASN A 93 13.36 -24.98 -5.44
N TYR A 94 13.42 -23.80 -4.82
CA TYR A 94 12.33 -23.29 -4.00
C TYR A 94 11.07 -23.00 -4.82
N TRP A 95 11.24 -22.50 -6.06
CA TRP A 95 10.13 -22.34 -7.00
C TRP A 95 9.46 -23.69 -7.28
N ARG A 96 10.24 -24.68 -7.71
CA ARG A 96 9.74 -26.01 -8.07
C ARG A 96 9.05 -26.72 -6.90
N GLU A 97 9.64 -26.69 -5.70
CA GLU A 97 9.19 -27.49 -4.56
C GLU A 97 8.10 -26.81 -3.72
N THR A 98 8.12 -25.48 -3.59
CA THR A 98 7.22 -24.76 -2.67
C THR A 98 6.27 -23.80 -3.38
N ILE A 99 6.70 -23.09 -4.43
CA ILE A 99 5.89 -22.02 -5.05
C ILE A 99 4.98 -22.55 -6.15
N CYS A 100 5.52 -23.31 -7.11
CA CYS A 100 4.78 -23.83 -8.26
C CYS A 100 3.59 -24.74 -7.92
N PRO A 101 3.61 -25.55 -6.83
CA PRO A 101 2.45 -26.36 -6.46
C PRO A 101 1.21 -25.55 -6.09
N ASP A 102 1.36 -24.36 -5.51
CA ASP A 102 0.25 -23.47 -5.16
C ASP A 102 0.11 -22.37 -6.22
N LYS A 103 -0.93 -22.47 -7.06
CA LYS A 103 -1.21 -21.52 -8.14
C LYS A 103 -1.36 -20.07 -7.64
N LYS A 104 -1.91 -19.84 -6.45
CA LYS A 104 -2.07 -18.49 -5.90
C LYS A 104 -0.73 -17.95 -5.41
N LEU A 105 0.06 -18.80 -4.74
CA LEU A 105 1.41 -18.46 -4.29
C LEU A 105 2.32 -18.15 -5.48
N HIS A 106 2.25 -18.95 -6.54
CA HIS A 106 2.96 -18.73 -7.79
C HIS A 106 2.62 -17.37 -8.40
N ARG A 107 1.33 -17.08 -8.65
CA ARG A 107 0.90 -15.80 -9.24
C ARG A 107 1.34 -14.59 -8.42
N SER A 108 1.25 -14.69 -7.10
CA SER A 108 1.64 -13.61 -6.19
C SER A 108 3.15 -13.43 -6.15
N SER A 109 3.92 -14.52 -6.18
CA SER A 109 5.39 -14.50 -6.24
C SER A 109 5.88 -13.92 -7.56
N CYS A 110 5.27 -14.30 -8.68
CA CYS A 110 5.56 -13.69 -10.00
C CYS A 110 5.26 -12.19 -9.99
N GLY A 111 4.14 -11.77 -9.40
CA GLY A 111 3.82 -10.36 -9.28
C GLY A 111 4.81 -9.57 -8.43
N LEU A 112 5.19 -10.13 -7.29
CA LEU A 112 6.22 -9.53 -6.45
C LEU A 112 7.54 -9.43 -7.22
N LEU A 113 7.97 -10.46 -7.94
CA LEU A 113 9.21 -10.41 -8.73
C LEU A 113 9.15 -9.43 -9.90
N LEU A 114 8.00 -9.33 -10.57
CA LEU A 114 7.73 -8.36 -11.64
C LEU A 114 7.90 -6.91 -11.15
N SER A 115 7.55 -6.62 -9.90
CA SER A 115 7.76 -5.29 -9.32
C SER A 115 9.24 -4.87 -9.32
N TYR A 116 10.17 -5.82 -9.07
CA TYR A 116 11.60 -5.54 -9.10
C TYR A 116 12.13 -5.36 -10.51
N ALA A 117 11.55 -6.04 -11.51
CA ALA A 117 11.87 -5.80 -12.91
C ALA A 117 11.57 -4.33 -13.32
N TRP A 118 10.51 -3.74 -12.77
CA TRP A 118 10.19 -2.33 -12.98
C TRP A 118 11.06 -1.37 -12.18
N LEU A 119 11.39 -1.73 -10.93
CA LEU A 119 12.20 -0.89 -10.06
C LEU A 119 13.67 -0.86 -10.51
N VAL A 120 14.21 -2.00 -10.96
CA VAL A 120 15.62 -2.20 -11.29
C VAL A 120 15.79 -2.40 -12.79
N SER A 121 15.52 -1.35 -13.55
CA SER A 121 15.58 -1.37 -15.02
C SER A 121 16.96 -1.00 -15.58
N TYR A 122 17.78 -0.27 -14.83
CA TYR A 122 19.12 0.16 -15.24
C TYR A 122 20.18 -0.27 -14.22
N GLU A 123 21.46 -0.29 -14.65
CA GLU A 123 22.58 -0.62 -13.75
C GLU A 123 22.68 0.37 -12.57
N SER A 124 22.34 1.65 -12.79
CA SER A 124 22.24 2.64 -11.71
C SER A 124 21.17 2.26 -10.69
N ASP A 125 20.05 1.67 -11.13
CA ASP A 125 19.00 1.20 -10.22
C ASP A 125 19.49 0.01 -9.39
N LEU A 126 20.29 -0.88 -9.97
CA LEU A 126 20.87 -2.00 -9.22
C LEU A 126 21.79 -1.49 -8.11
N LYS A 127 22.60 -0.47 -8.38
CA LYS A 127 23.42 0.19 -7.36
C LYS A 127 22.55 0.79 -6.24
N ILE A 128 21.50 1.53 -6.61
CA ILE A 128 20.53 2.09 -5.64
C ILE A 128 19.86 0.98 -4.83
N ALA A 129 19.45 -0.12 -5.47
CA ALA A 129 18.80 -1.25 -4.81
C ALA A 129 19.72 -1.91 -3.78
N LYS A 130 21.01 -2.05 -4.09
CA LYS A 130 22.01 -2.55 -3.13
C LYS A 130 22.27 -1.58 -1.99
N GLU A 131 22.38 -0.28 -2.27
CA GLU A 131 22.59 0.77 -1.26
C GLU A 131 21.51 0.75 -0.17
N ILE A 132 20.25 0.56 -0.56
CA ILE A 132 19.12 0.56 0.39
C ILE A 132 18.79 -0.82 0.97
N GLY A 133 19.53 -1.87 0.57
CA GLY A 133 19.25 -3.25 0.99
C GLY A 133 17.99 -3.87 0.37
N LEU A 134 17.55 -3.39 -0.80
CA LEU A 134 16.41 -3.95 -1.52
C LEU A 134 16.75 -5.28 -2.20
N LEU A 135 17.99 -5.42 -2.67
CA LEU A 135 18.52 -6.61 -3.32
C LEU A 135 19.77 -7.10 -2.59
N PRO A 136 20.03 -8.42 -2.59
CA PRO A 136 21.28 -8.98 -2.08
C PRO A 136 22.51 -8.35 -2.76
N SER A 137 23.52 -8.03 -1.96
CA SER A 137 24.74 -7.35 -2.43
C SER A 137 25.53 -8.16 -3.46
N GLY A 138 25.42 -9.50 -3.43
CA GLY A 138 26.13 -10.43 -4.32
C GLY A 138 25.58 -10.54 -5.75
N ILE A 139 24.50 -9.82 -6.12
CA ILE A 139 23.91 -9.93 -7.46
C ILE A 139 24.59 -8.95 -8.43
N ASP A 140 25.29 -9.47 -9.44
CA ASP A 140 25.86 -8.64 -10.50
C ASP A 140 24.83 -8.25 -11.56
N TRP A 141 25.11 -7.17 -12.32
CA TRP A 141 24.21 -6.69 -13.37
C TRP A 141 23.96 -7.73 -14.47
N LEU A 142 25.00 -8.47 -14.86
CA LEU A 142 24.88 -9.55 -15.83
C LEU A 142 23.94 -10.66 -15.32
N ASN A 143 24.11 -11.08 -14.07
CA ASN A 143 23.27 -12.10 -13.45
C ASN A 143 21.82 -11.62 -13.32
N TRP A 144 21.62 -10.36 -12.93
CA TRP A 144 20.30 -9.75 -12.82
C TRP A 144 19.57 -9.70 -14.17
N THR A 145 20.24 -9.23 -15.23
CA THR A 145 19.65 -9.12 -16.57
C THR A 145 19.38 -10.48 -17.20
N THR A 146 20.28 -11.46 -17.05
CA THR A 146 20.04 -12.84 -17.50
C THR A 146 18.86 -13.46 -16.76
N PHE A 147 18.78 -13.28 -15.44
CA PHE A 147 17.66 -13.75 -14.63
C PHE A 147 16.34 -13.11 -15.06
N LEU A 148 16.30 -11.78 -15.22
CA LEU A 148 15.09 -11.09 -15.66
C LEU A 148 14.68 -11.48 -17.08
N LYS A 149 15.63 -11.74 -17.97
CA LYS A 149 15.35 -12.20 -19.34
C LYS A 149 14.62 -13.54 -19.34
N ASP A 150 15.11 -14.50 -18.55
CA ASP A 150 14.48 -15.81 -18.40
C ASP A 150 13.12 -15.71 -17.68
N PHE A 151 13.02 -14.90 -16.64
CA PHE A 151 11.76 -14.68 -15.94
C PHE A 151 10.69 -14.04 -16.85
N LEU A 152 11.04 -12.97 -17.58
CA LEU A 152 10.11 -12.23 -18.43
C LEU A 152 9.69 -13.02 -19.68
N SER A 153 10.46 -14.01 -20.16
CA SER A 153 10.00 -14.87 -21.25
C SER A 153 8.81 -15.75 -20.88
N HIS A 154 8.53 -15.91 -19.58
CA HIS A 154 7.40 -16.68 -19.06
C HIS A 154 6.21 -15.80 -18.66
N ILE A 155 6.31 -14.47 -18.79
CA ILE A 155 5.25 -13.53 -18.42
C ILE A 155 4.79 -12.77 -19.65
N ASP A 156 3.48 -12.78 -19.86
CA ASP A 156 2.85 -11.90 -20.84
C ASP A 156 2.67 -10.52 -20.20
N ILE A 157 3.46 -9.56 -20.67
CA ILE A 157 3.50 -8.19 -20.15
C ILE A 157 2.20 -7.43 -20.48
N ASP A 158 1.52 -7.79 -21.57
CA ASP A 158 0.32 -7.08 -22.02
C ASP A 158 -0.91 -7.51 -21.23
N THR A 159 -1.04 -8.82 -20.95
CA THR A 159 -2.24 -9.37 -20.29
C THR A 159 -2.06 -9.54 -18.78
N LEU A 160 -0.83 -9.81 -18.30
CA LEU A 160 -0.50 -10.07 -16.89
C LEU A 160 -1.41 -11.13 -16.23
N GLU A 161 -1.86 -12.14 -16.97
CA GLU A 161 -2.75 -13.20 -16.46
C GLU A 161 -2.05 -14.17 -15.50
N GLN A 162 -0.73 -14.30 -15.64
CA GLN A 162 0.13 -15.17 -14.83
C GLN A 162 0.47 -14.54 -13.48
N VAL A 163 0.07 -13.29 -13.25
CA VAL A 163 0.47 -12.46 -12.12
C VAL A 163 -0.75 -12.13 -11.26
N ASP A 164 -0.54 -12.00 -9.95
CA ASP A 164 -1.61 -11.57 -9.05
C ASP A 164 -2.13 -10.17 -9.44
N ARG A 165 -3.45 -9.99 -9.34
CA ARG A 165 -4.14 -8.79 -9.80
C ARG A 165 -3.65 -7.51 -9.13
N ARG A 166 -3.09 -7.59 -7.91
CA ARG A 166 -2.47 -6.45 -7.23
C ARG A 166 -1.38 -5.81 -8.07
N TYR A 167 -0.56 -6.62 -8.75
CA TYR A 167 0.59 -6.19 -9.54
C TYR A 167 0.21 -5.79 -10.97
N ARG A 168 -1.07 -5.51 -11.24
CA ARG A 168 -1.46 -4.67 -12.39
C ARG A 168 -1.24 -3.18 -12.11
N TYR A 169 -1.09 -2.83 -10.83
CA TYR A 169 -0.87 -1.47 -10.36
C TYR A 169 0.52 -1.41 -9.73
N GLY A 170 1.43 -0.61 -10.30
CA GLY A 170 2.72 -0.32 -9.68
C GLY A 170 2.54 0.57 -8.45
N GLU A 171 2.57 1.87 -8.66
CA GLU A 171 2.54 2.87 -7.58
C GLU A 171 1.11 3.17 -7.10
N LEU A 172 0.84 2.96 -5.81
CA LEU A 172 -0.43 3.33 -5.17
C LEU A 172 -0.27 4.48 -4.17
N ARG A 173 -1.21 5.43 -4.17
CA ARG A 173 -1.22 6.55 -3.21
C ARG A 173 -1.84 6.14 -1.88
N LEU A 174 -1.09 6.25 -0.78
CA LEU A 174 -1.58 5.92 0.56
C LEU A 174 -2.84 6.71 0.94
N ASN A 175 -2.88 8.01 0.65
CA ASN A 175 -4.03 8.85 0.98
C ASN A 175 -5.32 8.36 0.32
N ARG A 176 -5.22 7.89 -0.92
CA ARG A 176 -6.37 7.32 -1.63
C ARG A 176 -6.75 5.97 -1.03
N LEU A 177 -5.78 5.10 -0.72
CA LEU A 177 -6.05 3.82 -0.04
C LEU A 177 -6.75 4.03 1.31
N ASN A 178 -6.30 4.99 2.11
CA ASN A 178 -6.94 5.37 3.37
C ASN A 178 -8.38 5.86 3.16
N SER A 179 -8.63 6.68 2.12
CA SER A 179 -10.00 7.07 1.76
C SER A 179 -10.88 5.89 1.36
N LEU A 180 -10.35 4.93 0.58
CA LEU A 180 -11.11 3.73 0.17
C LEU A 180 -11.53 2.90 1.39
N TYR A 181 -10.62 2.68 2.33
CA TYR A 181 -10.91 1.95 3.58
C TYR A 181 -11.90 2.66 4.51
N ARG A 182 -12.06 3.98 4.37
CA ARG A 182 -13.01 4.78 5.17
C ARG A 182 -14.38 4.90 4.53
N VAL A 183 -14.48 4.88 3.21
CA VAL A 183 -15.71 5.23 2.47
C VAL A 183 -16.41 4.02 1.88
N ILE A 184 -15.68 2.96 1.51
CA ILE A 184 -16.27 1.83 0.79
C ILE A 184 -16.99 0.90 1.75
N PRO A 185 -18.31 0.69 1.61
CA PRO A 185 -19.09 -0.15 2.53
C PRO A 185 -18.57 -1.58 2.67
N ALA A 186 -18.05 -2.17 1.59
CA ALA A 186 -17.55 -3.55 1.57
C ALA A 186 -16.31 -3.79 2.45
N VAL A 187 -15.57 -2.73 2.78
CA VAL A 187 -14.35 -2.79 3.62
C VAL A 187 -14.46 -1.83 4.81
N PHE A 188 -15.61 -1.17 4.94
CA PHE A 188 -15.90 -0.24 6.00
C PHE A 188 -15.94 -0.99 7.33
N SER A 189 -15.19 -0.47 8.30
CA SER A 189 -15.28 -0.90 9.68
C SER A 189 -15.42 0.32 10.56
N ILE A 190 -16.44 0.31 11.42
CA ILE A 190 -16.67 1.38 12.41
C ILE A 190 -15.44 1.54 13.30
N SER A 191 -14.73 0.45 13.59
CA SER A 191 -13.44 0.47 14.29
C SER A 191 -12.35 1.23 13.52
N ASN A 192 -12.30 1.09 12.19
CA ASN A 192 -11.34 1.80 11.34
C ASN A 192 -11.62 3.31 11.28
N LEU A 193 -12.90 3.70 11.30
CA LEU A 193 -13.30 5.11 11.34
C LEU A 193 -12.92 5.77 12.68
N ILE A 194 -13.24 5.12 13.81
CA ILE A 194 -13.05 5.67 15.17
C ILE A 194 -11.57 5.69 15.57
N ARG A 195 -10.79 4.68 15.19
CA ARG A 195 -9.37 4.54 15.58
C ARG A 195 -8.41 5.28 14.63
N GLY A 196 -8.92 6.05 13.66
CA GLY A 196 -8.15 6.64 12.58
C GLY A 196 -7.50 5.61 11.63
N GLY A 197 -7.89 4.34 11.75
CA GLY A 197 -7.31 3.18 11.09
C GLY A 197 -7.66 3.13 9.60
N GLY A 198 -6.76 3.62 8.76
CA GLY A 198 -6.79 3.38 7.32
C GLY A 198 -6.08 2.08 6.93
N PHE A 199 -5.72 1.99 5.65
CA PHE A 199 -4.88 0.93 5.09
C PHE A 199 -3.58 0.71 5.89
N MET A 200 -2.98 1.80 6.36
CA MET A 200 -1.90 1.83 7.34
C MET A 200 -2.31 2.69 8.54
N SER A 201 -2.08 2.20 9.77
CA SER A 201 -2.38 2.96 11.00
C SER A 201 -1.49 4.20 11.07
N SER A 202 -2.08 5.36 10.83
CA SER A 202 -1.40 6.65 10.73
C SER A 202 -1.01 7.27 12.08
N SER A 203 -0.97 6.47 13.15
CA SER A 203 -0.95 6.97 14.55
C SER A 203 0.33 7.68 15.00
N THR A 204 1.39 7.74 14.19
CA THR A 204 2.59 8.55 14.48
C THR A 204 3.06 9.46 13.33
N TRP A 205 2.54 9.32 12.11
CA TRP A 205 3.14 9.94 10.93
C TRP A 205 2.34 11.11 10.32
N GLN A 206 1.13 11.38 10.83
CA GLN A 206 0.13 12.20 10.13
C GLN A 206 -0.25 13.49 10.86
N SER A 207 0.72 14.23 11.41
CA SER A 207 0.46 15.59 11.91
C SER A 207 0.21 16.61 10.78
N SER A 208 0.62 16.31 9.55
CA SER A 208 0.52 17.23 8.39
C SER A 208 -0.88 17.30 7.76
N LEU A 209 -1.62 16.19 7.67
CA LEU A 209 -2.96 16.18 7.03
C LEU A 209 -4.04 16.84 7.87
N PHE A 210 -3.97 16.70 9.21
CA PHE A 210 -4.92 17.35 10.10
C PHE A 210 -4.83 18.87 9.96
N ARG A 211 -3.61 19.42 9.89
CA ARG A 211 -3.39 20.87 9.84
C ARG A 211 -3.98 21.54 8.60
N ARG A 212 -4.00 20.86 7.44
CA ARG A 212 -4.52 21.44 6.18
C ARG A 212 -6.04 21.33 6.03
N ASN A 213 -6.64 20.22 6.47
CA ASN A 213 -8.10 20.04 6.38
C ASN A 213 -8.85 20.66 7.56
N PHE A 214 -8.20 20.85 8.71
CA PHE A 214 -8.83 21.46 9.88
C PHE A 214 -9.27 22.90 9.60
N ALA A 215 -8.54 23.65 8.77
CA ALA A 215 -8.93 25.00 8.37
C ALA A 215 -10.29 25.01 7.65
N TRP A 216 -10.51 24.13 6.67
CA TRP A 216 -11.79 24.04 5.96
C TRP A 216 -12.92 23.54 6.86
N LEU A 217 -12.64 22.54 7.71
CA LEU A 217 -13.61 22.05 8.68
C LEU A 217 -14.02 23.14 9.69
N LEU A 218 -13.06 23.94 10.16
CA LEU A 218 -13.31 25.09 11.02
C LEU A 218 -14.18 26.13 10.29
N THR A 219 -13.91 26.41 9.02
CA THR A 219 -14.73 27.33 8.21
C THR A 219 -16.17 26.84 8.08
N VAL A 220 -16.38 25.55 7.76
CA VAL A 220 -17.73 24.96 7.68
C VAL A 220 -18.42 24.97 9.03
N LEU A 221 -17.69 24.65 10.10
CA LEU A 221 -18.22 24.68 11.46
C LEU A 221 -18.66 26.09 11.85
N VAL A 222 -17.81 27.11 11.62
CA VAL A 222 -18.14 28.51 11.89
C VAL A 222 -19.36 28.93 11.07
N TYR A 223 -19.40 28.59 9.79
CA TYR A 223 -20.55 28.90 8.94
C TYR A 223 -21.85 28.27 9.45
N LEU A 224 -21.83 26.99 9.85
CA LEU A 224 -22.97 26.31 10.44
C LEU A 224 -23.39 26.93 11.79
N THR A 225 -22.43 27.33 12.63
CA THR A 225 -22.74 27.99 13.91
C THR A 225 -23.43 29.35 13.70
N VAL A 226 -23.02 30.11 12.68
CA VAL A 226 -23.66 31.39 12.33
C VAL A 226 -25.09 31.15 11.85
N ILE A 227 -25.32 30.18 10.97
CA ILE A 227 -26.66 29.82 10.49
C ILE A 227 -27.55 29.37 11.64
N LEU A 228 -27.05 28.49 12.51
CA LEU A 228 -27.81 27.98 13.65
C LEU A 228 -28.15 29.09 14.65
N SER A 229 -27.23 30.02 14.88
CA SER A 229 -27.48 31.19 15.75
C SER A 229 -28.55 32.10 15.14
N ALA A 230 -28.48 32.35 13.82
CA ALA A 230 -29.49 33.15 13.12
C ALA A 230 -30.88 32.48 13.15
N LEU A 231 -30.95 31.15 13.01
CA LEU A 231 -32.20 30.40 13.14
C LEU A 231 -32.78 30.47 14.55
N GLN A 232 -31.95 30.34 15.58
CA GLN A 232 -32.38 30.47 16.98
C GLN A 232 -32.96 31.86 17.25
N VAL A 233 -32.33 32.92 16.74
CA VAL A 233 -32.83 34.29 16.87
C VAL A 233 -34.12 34.49 16.09
N GLY A 234 -34.22 33.99 14.84
CA GLY A 234 -35.44 34.07 14.03
C GLY A 234 -36.65 33.42 14.71
N LEU A 235 -36.49 32.16 15.14
CA LEU A 235 -37.54 31.41 15.84
C LEU A 235 -37.97 32.10 17.15
N ALA A 236 -37.04 32.65 17.93
CA ALA A 236 -37.36 33.39 19.14
C ALA A 236 -38.15 34.68 18.86
N THR A 237 -37.87 35.35 17.73
CA THR A 237 -38.55 36.59 17.35
C THR A 237 -39.97 36.33 16.84
N ASP A 238 -40.18 35.23 16.10
CA ASP A 238 -41.51 34.83 15.63
C ASP A 238 -42.44 34.46 16.81
N LEU A 239 -41.92 33.75 17.81
CA LEU A 239 -42.66 33.44 19.04
C LEU A 239 -43.07 34.69 19.83
N LEU A 240 -42.19 35.69 19.91
CA LEU A 240 -42.49 36.97 20.56
C LEU A 240 -43.55 37.76 19.78
N LYS A 241 -43.47 37.76 18.45
CA LYS A 241 -44.43 38.45 17.58
C LYS A 241 -45.83 37.84 17.69
N GLU A 242 -45.94 36.51 17.69
CA GLU A 242 -47.22 35.80 17.85
C GLU A 242 -47.85 36.09 19.22
N SER A 243 -47.05 36.10 20.29
CA SER A 243 -47.52 36.46 21.65
C SER A 243 -47.99 37.91 21.78
N SER A 244 -47.40 38.84 21.02
CA SER A 244 -47.79 40.26 21.01
C SER A 244 -49.04 40.57 20.19
N SER A 245 -49.46 39.65 19.32
CA SER A 245 -50.64 39.80 18.45
C SER A 245 -51.94 39.23 19.05
N SER A 246 -51.88 38.70 20.27
CA SER A 246 -53.01 38.08 20.98
C SER A 246 -53.49 38.90 22.20
N CYS A 247 -53.33 40.22 22.20
CA CYS A 247 -53.92 41.15 23.17
C CYS A 247 -54.86 42.14 22.47
#